data_AF-A0A955B6Z8-F1
#
_entry.id   AF-A0A955B6Z8-F1
#
_cell.length_a   1.000
_cell.length_b   1.000
_cell.length_c   1.000
_cell.angle_alpha   90.00
_cell.angle_beta   90.00
_cell.angle_gamma   90.00
#
_symmetry.space_group_name_H-M   'P 1'
#
loop_
_entity.id
_entity.type
_entity.pdbx_description
1 polymer ?
#
loop_
_entity_poly.entity_id
_entity_poly.type
_entity_poly.pdbx_seq_one_letter_code
_entity_poly.pdbx_strand_id
1 'polypeptide(L)' 'MTTIDDILAAAQALPSEDRAKLIAFLWDGVSSEDWVPPTPEWIAECERRSKALEAGEMSFDSWENVRARARRKAGLDD' A
#
# COMPACT_ATOMS: atom_id res chain seq x y z
N MET A 1 1.21 -30.24 -9.77
CA MET A 1 1.69 -28.89 -10.16
C MET A 1 0.73 -27.92 -9.52
N THR A 2 1.21 -27.07 -8.61
CA THR A 2 0.35 -26.12 -7.89
C THR A 2 0.03 -24.93 -8.80
N THR A 3 -1.25 -24.59 -8.94
CA THR A 3 -1.69 -23.42 -9.72
C THR A 3 -1.67 -22.15 -8.87
N ILE A 4 -1.77 -20.97 -9.50
CA ILE A 4 -1.96 -19.72 -8.76
C ILE A 4 -3.23 -19.76 -7.92
N ASP A 5 -4.30 -20.37 -8.44
CA ASP A 5 -5.57 -20.47 -7.71
C ASP A 5 -5.42 -21.34 -6.46
N ASP A 6 -4.65 -22.43 -6.53
CA ASP A 6 -4.35 -23.27 -5.35
C ASP A 6 -3.55 -22.51 -4.30
N ILE A 7 -2.57 -21.69 -4.71
CA ILE A 7 -1.77 -20.84 -3.82
C ILE A 7 -2.65 -19.76 -3.16
N LEU A 8 -3.52 -19.13 -3.95
CA LEU A 8 -4.42 -18.09 -3.45
C LEU A 8 -5.42 -18.67 -2.44
N ALA A 9 -6.01 -19.84 -2.74
CA ALA A 9 -6.90 -20.53 -1.83
C ALA A 9 -6.21 -20.88 -0.50
N ALA A 10 -4.97 -21.38 -0.56
CA ALA A 10 -4.17 -21.68 0.63
C ALA A 10 -3.84 -20.42 1.44
N ALA A 11 -3.44 -19.32 0.77
CA ALA A 11 -3.17 -18.05 1.41
C ALA A 11 -4.41 -17.46 2.09
N GLN A 12 -5.59 -17.56 1.46
CA GLN A 12 -6.84 -17.06 2.01
C GLN A 12 -7.30 -17.84 3.26
N ALA A 13 -6.96 -19.12 3.35
CA ALA A 13 -7.26 -19.98 4.49
C ALA A 13 -6.40 -19.69 5.74
N LEU A 14 -5.31 -18.92 5.61
CA LEU A 14 -4.47 -18.53 6.74
C LEU A 14 -5.19 -17.55 7.69
N PRO A 15 -4.84 -17.55 8.99
CA PRO A 15 -5.23 -16.48 9.91
C PRO A 15 -4.82 -15.10 9.39
N SER A 16 -5.59 -14.05 9.72
CA SER A 16 -5.32 -12.68 9.24
C SER A 16 -3.90 -12.20 9.51
N GLU A 17 -3.33 -12.55 10.66
CA GLU A 17 -1.95 -12.20 11.01
C GLU A 17 -0.93 -12.84 10.06
N ASP A 18 -1.11 -14.12 9.76
CA ASP A 18 -0.21 -14.86 8.87
C ASP A 18 -0.36 -14.42 7.41
N ARG A 19 -1.58 -14.03 6.99
CA ARG A 19 -1.79 -13.39 5.69
C ARG A 19 -1.03 -12.08 5.57
N ALA A 20 -1.05 -11.24 6.61
CA ALA A 20 -0.31 -9.98 6.60
C ALA A 20 1.21 -10.21 6.51
N LYS A 21 1.74 -11.19 7.24
CA LYS A 21 3.15 -11.62 7.16
C LYS A 21 3.50 -12.14 5.75
N LEU A 22 2.64 -12.98 5.17
CA LEU A 22 2.83 -13.52 3.83
C LEU A 22 2.87 -12.42 2.77
N ILE A 23 1.97 -11.43 2.84
CA ILE A 23 1.97 -10.29 1.91
C ILE A 23 3.30 -9.53 1.98
N ALA A 24 3.79 -9.22 3.19
CA ALA A 24 5.06 -8.54 3.36
C ALA A 24 6.22 -9.35 2.77
N PHE A 25 6.28 -10.66 3.08
CA PHE A 25 7.33 -11.54 2.57
C PHE A 25 7.34 -11.64 1.04
N LEU A 26 6.15 -11.78 0.43
CA LEU A 26 6.03 -11.83 -1.02
C LEU A 26 6.44 -10.49 -1.66
N TRP A 27 6.03 -9.37 -1.06
CA TRP A 27 6.35 -8.03 -1.55
C TRP A 27 7.85 -7.73 -1.53
N ASP A 28 8.52 -8.06 -0.42
CA ASP A 28 9.96 -7.84 -0.24
C ASP A 28 10.81 -8.68 -1.21
N GLY A 29 10.24 -9.75 -1.78
CA GLY A 29 10.90 -10.60 -2.78
C GLY A 29 10.77 -10.11 -4.22
N VAL A 30 9.96 -9.09 -4.51
CA VAL A 30 9.76 -8.58 -5.88
C VAL A 30 10.80 -7.51 -6.20
N SER A 31 11.64 -7.77 -7.21
CA SER A 31 12.60 -6.78 -7.71
C SER A 31 11.88 -5.51 -8.19
N SER A 32 12.49 -4.35 -7.93
CA SER A 32 11.97 -3.07 -8.47
C SER A 32 11.95 -3.03 -10.00
N GLU A 33 12.76 -3.86 -10.65
CA GLU A 33 12.78 -4.00 -12.12
C GLU A 33 11.52 -4.67 -12.66
N ASP A 34 10.86 -5.50 -11.85
CA ASP A 34 9.63 -6.22 -12.21
C ASP A 34 8.36 -5.44 -11.85
N TRP A 35 8.50 -4.25 -11.26
CA TRP A 35 7.36 -3.42 -10.90
C TRP A 35 6.67 -2.90 -12.15
N VAL A 36 5.34 -2.95 -12.15
CA VAL A 36 4.55 -2.29 -13.18
C VAL A 36 4.77 -0.78 -13.06
N PRO A 37 5.27 -0.10 -14.11
CA PRO A 37 5.51 1.33 -14.04
C PRO A 37 4.17 2.07 -13.83
N PRO A 38 4.15 3.16 -13.03
CA PRO A 38 2.94 3.96 -12.88
C PRO A 38 2.49 4.53 -14.23
N THR A 39 1.18 4.76 -14.38
CA THR A 39 0.67 5.39 -15.60
C THR A 39 1.15 6.84 -15.72
N PRO A 40 1.19 7.42 -16.94
CA PRO A 40 1.60 8.81 -17.12
C PRO A 40 0.81 9.81 -16.26
N GLU A 41 -0.49 9.56 -16.07
CA GLU A 41 -1.35 10.41 -15.23
C GLU A 41 -0.92 10.35 -13.77
N TRP A 42 -0.48 9.18 -13.32
CA TRP A 42 -0.02 9.00 -11.94
C TRP A 42 1.36 9.59 -11.71
N ILE A 43 2.26 9.49 -12.70
CA ILE A 43 3.54 10.20 -12.69
C ILE A 43 3.31 11.71 -12.60
N ALA A 44 2.44 12.26 -13.44
CA ALA A 44 2.13 13.69 -13.46
C ALA A 44 1.54 14.18 -12.12
N GLU A 45 0.66 13.40 -11.49
CA GLU A 45 0.11 13.75 -10.19
C GLU A 45 1.16 13.68 -9.07
N CYS A 46 2.03 12.67 -9.08
CA CYS A 46 3.14 12.57 -8.15
C CYS A 46 4.05 13.80 -8.25
N GLU A 47 4.45 14.19 -9.47
CA GLU A 47 5.27 15.38 -9.71
C GLU A 47 4.58 16.67 -9.22
N ARG A 48 3.28 16.81 -9.51
CA ARG A 48 2.50 17.98 -9.07
C ARG A 48 2.45 18.08 -7.55
N ARG A 49 2.24 16.96 -6.84
CA ARG A 49 2.19 16.93 -5.37
C ARG A 49 3.57 17.19 -4.76
N SER A 50 4.64 16.62 -5.31
CA SER A 50 5.99 16.88 -4.84
C SER A 50 6.34 18.37 -4.95
N LYS A 51 6.02 19.02 -6.09
CA LYS A 51 6.24 20.46 -6.26
C LYS A 51 5.45 21.30 -5.26
N ALA A 52 4.18 20.95 -5.00
CA ALA A 52 3.36 21.66 -4.03
C ALA A 52 3.89 21.50 -2.59
N LEU A 53 4.43 20.32 -2.24
CA LEU A 53 5.09 20.09 -0.95
C LEU A 53 6.37 20.92 -0.82
N GLU A 54 7.22 20.93 -1.84
CA GLU A 54 8.47 21.70 -1.88
C GLU A 54 8.22 23.22 -1.84
N ALA A 55 7.15 23.70 -2.49
CA ALA A 55 6.72 25.10 -2.45
C ALA A 55 6.03 25.51 -1.15
N GLY A 56 5.74 24.57 -0.23
CA GLY A 56 4.99 24.83 1.00
C GLY A 56 3.49 25.08 0.78
N GLU A 57 2.97 24.79 -0.41
CA GLU A 57 1.56 24.93 -0.77
C GLU A 57 0.72 23.72 -0.31
N MET A 58 1.38 22.63 0.07
CA MET A 58 0.78 21.43 0.61
C MET A 58 1.52 20.98 1.87
N SER A 59 0.77 20.45 2.83
CA SER A 59 1.31 19.82 4.04
C SER A 59 1.15 18.31 3.97
N PHE A 60 2.15 17.57 4.44
CA PHE A 60 2.03 16.16 4.77
C PHE A 60 1.83 15.98 6.28
N ASP A 61 1.42 14.78 6.66
CA ASP A 61 1.19 14.39 8.05
C ASP A 61 1.78 13.00 8.25
N SER A 62 2.03 12.59 9.50
CA SER A 62 2.59 11.26 9.76
C SER A 62 1.58 10.17 9.41
N TRP A 63 2.06 8.98 9.05
CA TRP A 63 1.17 7.85 8.78
C TRP A 63 0.30 7.51 10.00
N GLU A 64 0.85 7.63 11.20
CA GLU A 64 0.12 7.44 12.46
C GLU A 64 -1.08 8.38 12.55
N ASN A 65 -0.89 9.67 12.24
CA ASN A 65 -1.95 10.67 12.27
C ASN A 65 -2.98 10.44 11.16
N VAL A 66 -2.53 10.11 9.95
CA VAL A 66 -3.41 9.77 8.81
C VAL A 66 -4.27 8.56 9.15
N ARG A 67 -3.65 7.48 9.64
CA ARG A 67 -4.32 6.24 10.03
C ARG A 67 -5.31 6.47 11.16
N ALA A 68 -4.91 7.19 12.21
CA ALA A 68 -5.79 7.52 13.32
C ALA A 68 -7.00 8.31 12.83
N ARG A 69 -6.79 9.35 12.01
CA ARG A 69 -7.87 10.16 11.43
C ARG A 69 -8.84 9.33 10.57
N ALA A 70 -8.32 8.37 9.79
CA ALA A 70 -9.12 7.46 8.99
C ALA A 70 -9.97 6.51 9.86
N ARG A 71 -9.40 5.96 10.93
CA ARG A 71 -10.11 5.10 11.89
C ARG A 71 -11.24 5.83 12.58
N ARG A 72 -11.03 7.08 13.04
CA ARG A 72 -12.10 7.87 13.66
C ARG A 72 -13.27 8.06 12.72
N LYS A 73 -12.97 8.42 11.47
CA LYS A 73 -13.99 8.66 10.44
C LYS A 73 -14.77 7.40 10.09
N ALA A 74 -14.17 6.23 10.24
CA ALA A 74 -14.80 4.94 10.02
C ALA A 74 -15.50 4.37 11.28
N GLY A 75 -15.42 5.05 12.44
CA GLY A 75 -15.95 4.53 13.71
C GLY A 75 -15.16 3.34 14.27
N LEU A 76 -13.85 3.30 14.03
CA LEU A 76 -12.95 2.20 14.41
C LEU A 76 -11.98 2.61 15.54
N ASP A 77 -12.33 3.60 16.36
CA ASP A 77 -11.45 4.12 17.41
C ASP A 77 -11.59 3.41 18.76
N ASP A 78 -12.62 2.57 18.92
CA ASP A 78 -12.88 1.76 20.12
C ASP A 78 -12.03 0.49 20.18
#